data_AF-A0A453HVG5-F1
#
_entry.id   AF-A0A453HVG5-F1
#
_cell.length_a   1.000
_cell.length_b   1.000
_cell.length_c   1.000
_cell.angle_alpha   90.00
_cell.angle_beta   90.00
_cell.angle_gamma   90.00
#
_symmetry.space_group_name_H-M   'P 1'
#
loop_
_entity.id
_entity.type
_entity.pdbx_description
1 polymer ?
#
loop_
_entity_poly.entity_id
_entity_poly.type
_entity_poly.pdbx_seq_one_letter_code
_entity_poly.pdbx_strand_id
1 'polypeptide(L)'
;MSHFATAEHEKERLQYFASPEGRDDLYQYNQKESRTVLEVLEDFPSVHMPFEWLVQLTPPLKKRAFSISSSPLVHPNQIHLTVSIVSWLTPFKRTRQGLCSTWL
;
A
#
# COMPACT_ATOMS: atom_id res chain seq x y z
N MET A 1 -6.78 8.32 -11.85
CA MET A 1 -7.94 8.38 -10.92
C MET A 1 -8.87 9.54 -11.25
N SER A 2 -8.37 10.78 -11.39
CA SER A 2 -9.19 11.96 -11.73
C SER A 2 -10.14 11.79 -12.93
N HIS A 3 -9.70 11.11 -14.00
CA HIS A 3 -10.55 10.83 -15.17
C HIS A 3 -11.78 9.96 -14.89
N PHE A 4 -11.77 9.21 -13.78
CA PHE A 4 -12.86 8.32 -13.37
C PHE A 4 -13.72 8.93 -12.24
N ALA A 5 -13.37 10.12 -11.75
CA ALA A 5 -14.15 10.84 -10.74
C ALA A 5 -15.35 11.54 -11.39
N THR A 6 -16.55 11.33 -10.84
CA THR A 6 -17.79 11.96 -11.31
C THR A 6 -18.08 13.29 -10.62
N ALA A 7 -17.54 13.50 -9.41
CA ALA A 7 -17.68 14.76 -8.69
C ALA A 7 -16.54 15.73 -9.04
N GLU A 8 -16.88 16.96 -9.45
CA GLU A 8 -15.88 17.90 -9.97
C GLU A 8 -14.83 18.26 -8.91
N HIS A 9 -15.24 18.47 -7.66
CA HIS A 9 -14.30 18.79 -6.57
C HIS A 9 -13.28 17.67 -6.29
N GLU A 10 -13.68 16.40 -6.40
CA GLU A 10 -12.77 15.25 -6.26
C GLU A 10 -11.80 15.17 -7.44
N LYS A 11 -12.31 15.40 -8.65
CA LYS A 11 -11.51 15.43 -9.87
C LYS A 11 -10.45 16.54 -9.83
N GLU A 12 -10.84 17.76 -9.45
CA GLU A 12 -9.94 18.90 -9.26
C GLU A 12 -8.88 18.60 -8.20
N ARG A 13 -9.27 18.02 -7.06
CA ARG A 13 -8.31 17.66 -6.00
C ARG A 13 -7.30 16.61 -6.45
N LEU A 14 -7.75 15.58 -7.17
CA LEU A 14 -6.89 14.55 -7.74
C LEU A 14 -5.95 15.10 -8.83
N GLN A 15 -6.41 16.06 -9.63
CA GLN A 15 -5.58 16.76 -10.62
C GLN A 15 -4.54 17.66 -9.95
N TYR A 16 -4.94 18.39 -8.90
CA TYR A 16 -4.04 19.21 -8.09
C TYR A 16 -2.93 18.35 -7.46
N PHE A 17 -3.26 17.21 -6.85
CA PHE A 17 -2.24 16.29 -6.33
C PHE A 17 -1.27 15.78 -7.40
N ALA A 18 -1.69 15.69 -8.66
CA ALA A 18 -0.83 15.30 -9.77
C ALA A 18 -0.03 16.46 -10.37
N SER A 19 -0.24 17.70 -9.93
CA SER A 19 0.46 18.89 -10.42
C SER A 19 1.72 19.18 -9.59
N PRO A 20 2.67 19.99 -10.12
CA PRO A 20 3.83 20.43 -9.36
C PRO A 20 3.46 21.17 -8.06
N GLU A 21 2.39 21.96 -8.08
CA GLU A 21 1.93 22.78 -6.96
C GLU A 21 1.31 21.93 -5.84
N GLY A 22 0.74 20.77 -6.16
CA GLY A 22 0.14 19.84 -5.18
C GLY A 22 1.10 18.79 -4.64
N ARG A 23 2.39 18.83 -4.99
CA ARG A 23 3.37 17.83 -4.59
C ARG A 23 3.50 17.67 -3.08
N ASP A 24 3.65 18.78 -2.35
CA ASP A 24 3.84 18.74 -0.90
C ASP A 24 2.55 18.28 -0.18
N ASP A 25 1.41 18.73 -0.70
CA ASP A 25 0.08 18.33 -0.26
C ASP A 25 -0.16 16.82 -0.48
N LEU A 26 0.21 16.29 -1.63
CA LEU A 26 0.17 14.85 -1.93
C LEU A 26 1.12 14.07 -0.99
N TYR A 27 2.29 14.63 -0.67
CA TYR A 27 3.22 14.01 0.27
C TYR A 27 2.63 13.91 1.68
N GLN A 28 2.01 14.98 2.18
CA GLN A 28 1.34 14.94 3.49
C GLN A 28 0.12 14.02 3.48
N TYR A 29 -0.66 14.04 2.40
CA TYR A 29 -1.84 13.21 2.24
C TYR A 29 -1.46 11.73 2.12
N ASN A 30 -0.66 11.31 1.14
CA ASN A 30 -0.44 9.90 0.88
C ASN A 30 0.85 9.36 1.51
N GLN A 31 2.01 9.94 1.17
CA GLN A 31 3.31 9.31 1.49
C GLN A 31 3.58 9.27 2.99
N LYS A 32 3.30 10.35 3.71
CA LYS A 32 3.52 10.41 5.16
C LYS A 32 2.63 9.44 5.94
N GLU A 33 1.40 9.24 5.48
CA GLU A 33 0.45 8.32 6.10
C GLU A 33 0.58 6.87 5.59
N SER A 34 1.31 6.67 4.48
CA SER A 34 1.32 5.40 3.75
C SER A 34 -0.09 4.92 3.42
N ARG A 35 -0.90 5.81 2.82
CA ARG A 35 -2.26 5.49 2.34
C ARG A 35 -2.19 4.43 1.23
N THR A 36 -3.00 3.41 1.39
CA THR A 36 -3.24 2.36 0.40
C THR A 36 -4.16 2.86 -0.72
N VAL A 37 -4.18 2.15 -1.84
CA VAL A 37 -5.10 2.45 -2.95
C VAL A 37 -6.56 2.37 -2.50
N LEU A 38 -6.90 1.42 -1.63
CA LEU A 38 -8.25 1.28 -1.08
C LEU A 38 -8.69 2.54 -0.33
N GLU A 39 -7.86 3.03 0.60
CA GLU A 39 -8.20 4.23 1.38
C GLU A 39 -8.27 5.49 0.51
N VAL A 40 -7.48 5.56 -0.57
CA VAL A 40 -7.63 6.65 -1.53
C VAL A 40 -8.99 6.56 -2.23
N LEU A 41 -9.45 5.36 -2.61
CA LEU A 41 -10.77 5.19 -3.21
C LEU A 41 -11.91 5.46 -2.20
N GLU A 42 -11.71 5.21 -0.91
CA GLU A 42 -12.65 5.57 0.16
C GLU A 42 -12.70 7.08 0.39
N ASP A 43 -11.56 7.78 0.34
CA ASP A 43 -11.46 9.25 0.45
C ASP A 43 -12.01 9.97 -0.82
N PHE A 44 -12.11 9.27 -1.96
CA PHE A 44 -12.62 9.77 -3.25
C PHE A 44 -13.74 8.86 -3.82
N PRO A 45 -14.92 8.79 -3.17
CA PRO A 45 -15.98 7.85 -3.51
C PRO A 45 -16.61 8.05 -4.90
N SER A 46 -16.43 9.22 -5.53
CA SER A 46 -16.94 9.48 -6.88
C SER A 46 -16.11 8.81 -7.99
N VAL A 47 -14.95 8.23 -7.63
CA VAL A 47 -14.05 7.53 -8.54
C VAL A 47 -14.61 6.15 -8.90
N HIS A 48 -15.16 6.04 -10.10
CA HIS A 48 -15.68 4.79 -10.66
C HIS A 48 -14.70 4.23 -11.70
N MET A 49 -13.61 3.64 -11.22
CA MET A 49 -12.57 3.08 -12.08
C MET A 49 -12.92 1.63 -12.50
N PRO A 50 -12.79 1.26 -13.79
CA PRO A 50 -12.88 -0.12 -14.22
C PRO A 50 -11.83 -1.02 -13.54
N PHE A 51 -12.19 -2.27 -13.23
CA PHE A 51 -11.30 -3.20 -12.54
C PHE A 51 -9.98 -3.45 -13.27
N GLU A 52 -10.01 -3.54 -14.60
CA GLU A 52 -8.81 -3.70 -15.44
C GLU A 52 -7.78 -2.58 -15.23
N TRP A 53 -8.25 -1.34 -15.07
CA TRP A 53 -7.39 -0.19 -14.81
C TRP A 53 -6.80 -0.25 -13.40
N LEU A 54 -7.60 -0.69 -12.42
CA LEU A 54 -7.10 -0.87 -11.05
C LEU A 54 -5.93 -1.85 -11.02
N VAL A 55 -6.09 -3.01 -11.68
CA VAL A 55 -5.04 -4.05 -11.76
C VAL A 55 -3.78 -3.52 -12.42
N GLN A 56 -3.90 -2.72 -13.49
CA GLN A 56 -2.76 -2.11 -14.17
C GLN A 56 -2.04 -1.05 -13.32
N LEU A 57 -2.77 -0.30 -12.49
CA LEU A 57 -2.21 0.75 -11.64
C LEU A 57 -1.55 0.21 -10.37
N THR A 58 -2.08 -0.87 -9.79
CA THR A 58 -1.54 -1.44 -8.56
C THR A 58 -0.22 -2.17 -8.82
N PRO A 59 0.85 -1.87 -8.06
CA PRO A 59 2.10 -2.61 -8.21
C PRO A 59 1.91 -4.08 -7.82
N PRO A 60 2.58 -5.03 -8.51
CA PRO A 60 2.48 -6.44 -8.18
C PRO A 60 3.04 -6.72 -6.78
N LEU A 61 2.44 -7.71 -6.11
CA LEU A 61 2.90 -8.14 -4.78
C LEU A 61 4.33 -8.71 -4.87
N LYS A 62 5.24 -8.14 -4.06
CA LYS A 62 6.65 -8.55 -4.04
C LYS A 62 6.87 -9.73 -3.07
N LYS A 63 7.79 -10.63 -3.44
CA LYS A 63 8.27 -11.70 -2.56
C LYS A 63 9.02 -11.10 -1.36
N ARG A 64 8.91 -11.71 -0.19
CA ARG A 64 9.69 -11.34 1.00
C ARG A 64 10.76 -12.38 1.26
N ALA A 65 12.02 -11.93 1.32
CA ALA A 65 13.15 -12.76 1.70
C ALA A 65 13.38 -12.69 3.22
N PHE A 66 13.78 -13.83 3.80
CA PHE A 66 14.15 -13.99 5.20
C PHE A 66 15.46 -14.76 5.29
N SER A 67 16.22 -14.52 6.36
CA SER A 67 17.39 -15.32 6.69
C SER A 67 16.96 -16.69 7.18
N ILE A 68 17.58 -17.75 6.65
CA ILE A 68 17.40 -19.11 7.16
C ILE A 68 18.01 -19.19 8.56
N SER A 69 17.23 -19.72 9.51
CA SER A 69 17.61 -19.86 10.92
C SER A 69 17.89 -21.31 11.34
N SER A 70 18.02 -22.22 10.37
CA SER A 70 18.41 -23.61 10.54
C SER A 70 19.79 -23.92 9.95
N SER A 71 20.42 -24.99 10.42
CA SER A 71 21.64 -25.56 9.83
C SER A 71 21.28 -26.77 8.96
N PRO A 72 21.78 -26.88 7.71
CA PRO A 72 21.52 -28.03 6.84
C PRO A 72 22.17 -29.33 7.35
N LEU A 73 23.18 -29.25 8.22
CA LEU A 73 23.82 -30.42 8.84
C LEU A 73 22.92 -31.06 9.92
N VAL A 74 22.09 -30.25 10.58
CA VAL A 74 21.19 -30.70 11.64
C VAL A 74 19.78 -30.95 11.09
N HIS A 75 19.36 -30.15 10.12
CA HIS A 75 18.02 -30.15 9.53
C HIS A 75 18.09 -30.21 7.99
N PRO A 76 18.49 -31.34 7.38
CA PRO A 76 18.75 -31.42 5.95
C PRO A 76 17.53 -31.20 5.05
N ASN A 77 16.32 -31.50 5.53
CA ASN A 77 15.06 -31.39 4.79
C ASN A 77 14.12 -30.31 5.37
N GLN A 78 14.64 -29.37 6.15
CA GLN A 78 13.82 -28.30 6.76
C GLN A 78 14.50 -26.93 6.66
N ILE A 79 13.67 -25.91 6.44
CA ILE A 79 14.08 -24.51 6.49
C ILE A 79 13.33 -23.87 7.65
N HIS A 80 14.07 -23.31 8.61
CA HIS A 80 13.47 -22.57 9.73
C HIS A 80 13.55 -21.08 9.45
N LEU A 81 12.48 -20.35 9.81
CA LEU A 81 12.42 -18.90 9.72
C LEU A 81 12.20 -18.31 11.12
N THR A 82 12.95 -17.27 11.45
CA THR A 82 12.67 -16.43 12.62
C THR A 82 12.10 -15.11 12.13
N VAL A 83 10.80 -14.91 12.33
CA VAL A 83 10.06 -13.76 11.79
C VAL A 83 9.45 -12.95 12.92
N SER A 84 9.68 -11.64 12.90
CA SER A 84 8.94 -10.70 13.76
C SER A 84 7.66 -10.27 13.06
N ILE A 85 6.54 -10.29 13.78
CA ILE A 85 5.27 -9.77 13.27
C ILE A 85 5.39 -8.27 13.10
N VAL A 86 5.30 -7.80 11.85
CA VAL A 86 5.33 -6.37 11.56
C VAL A 86 3.94 -5.81 11.80
N SER A 87 3.80 -4.96 12.82
CA SER A 87 2.58 -4.21 13.12
C SER A 87 2.95 -2.82 13.62
N TRP A 88 2.32 -1.78 13.11
CA TRP A 88 2.59 -0.40 13.52
C TRP A 88 1.33 0.47 13.43
N LEU A 89 1.36 1.60 14.14
CA LEU A 89 0.35 2.64 14.02
C LEU A 89 0.84 3.71 13.05
N THR A 90 0.00 4.10 12.11
CA THR A 90 0.25 5.26 11.25
C THR A 90 0.10 6.57 12.05
N PRO A 91 0.63 7.71 11.56
CA PRO A 91 0.40 9.02 12.16
C PRO A 91 -1.08 9.35 12.46
N PHE A 92 -2.02 8.84 11.67
CA PHE A 92 -3.47 9.03 11.89
C PHE A 92 -4.12 7.88 12.69
N LYS A 93 -3.34 7.12 13.45
CA LYS A 93 -3.79 6.06 14.37
C LYS A 93 -4.48 4.88 13.68
N ARG A 94 -4.17 4.61 12.41
CA ARG A 94 -4.60 3.38 11.73
C ARG A 94 -3.60 2.27 12.01
N THR A 95 -4.07 1.08 12.34
CA THR A 95 -3.22 -0.09 12.52
C THR A 95 -2.85 -0.68 11.16
N ARG A 96 -1.56 -0.88 10.94
CA ARG A 96 -1.01 -1.54 9.75
C ARG A 96 -0.29 -2.79 10.14
N GLN A 97 -0.43 -3.80 9.28
CA GLN A 97 0.20 -5.10 9.45
C GLN A 97 1.02 -5.44 8.20
N GLY A 98 2.17 -6.06 8.41
CA GLY A 98 2.98 -6.58 7.31
C GLY A 98 2.28 -7.79 6.69
N LEU A 99 2.13 -7.78 5.37
CA LEU A 99 1.44 -8.85 4.64
C LEU A 99 2.06 -10.22 4.91
N CYS A 100 3.35 -10.38 4.64
CA CYS A 100 4.02 -11.68 4.75
C CYS A 100 4.18 -12.15 6.19
N SER A 101 4.53 -11.25 7.12
CA SER A 101 4.73 -11.63 8.53
C SER A 101 3.44 -12.03 9.22
N THR A 102 2.29 -11.50 8.77
CA THR A 102 0.98 -11.84 9.35
C THR A 102 0.36 -13.08 8.68
N TRP A 103 0.76 -13.37 7.44
CA TRP A 103 0.33 -14.57 6.72
C TRP A 103 1.06 -15.84 7.17
N LEU A 104 2.35 -15.73 7.51
CA LEU A 104 3.16 -16.81 8.10
C LEU A 104 2.69 -17.12 9.53
#